data_AF-A0A0R3PHZ6-F1
#
_entry.id   AF-A0A0R3PHZ6-F1
#
_cell.length_a   1.000
_cell.length_b   1.000
_cell.length_c   1.000
_cell.angle_alpha   90.00
_cell.angle_beta   90.00
_cell.angle_gamma   90.00
#
_symmetry.space_group_name_H-M   'P 1'
#
loop_
_entity.id
_entity.type
_entity.pdbx_description
1 polymer ?
#
loop_
_entity_poly.entity_id
_entity_poly.type
_entity_poly.pdbx_seq_one_letter_code
_entity_poly.pdbx_strand_id
1 'polypeptide(L)'
;MNISLLLFTVFCTRAELFDSRKSRSKSSASDENFEEELEEGYQLLKDEPNADDTKKLLQHLHKIEPEIKQKLTLSPEREVELQEAIENYSETRKDNIADAIEEINEKSKINRALFQGDMLLTREQVEEVLEDVKESEAKHRKRQAYRDKWYPKTLWSDGVYYAFHSNTTDAAKRVFRKAALLWQSLTCIKFTEDRNASNKILVIKETGCWSHVGRTGGTQGLSLGKGCETV
;
A
#
# COMPACT_ATOMS: atom_id res chain seq x y z
N MET A 1 0.53 42.53 3.05
CA MET A 1 0.81 41.86 1.76
C MET A 1 1.20 40.43 2.11
N ASN A 2 0.24 39.52 2.31
CA ASN A 2 -0.42 38.69 1.26
C ASN A 2 0.65 38.11 0.31
N ILE A 3 0.87 36.79 0.21
CA ILE A 3 -0.07 35.78 -0.29
C ILE A 3 0.33 34.38 0.22
N SER A 4 -0.69 33.56 0.49
CA SER A 4 -0.71 32.15 0.85
C SER A 4 0.16 31.23 -0.02
N LEU A 5 0.90 30.33 0.65
CA LEU A 5 1.39 29.06 0.10
C LEU A 5 1.28 27.99 1.19
N LEU A 6 0.06 27.82 1.67
CA LEU A 6 -0.42 26.63 2.36
C LEU A 6 -1.35 25.93 1.37
N LEU A 7 -0.85 24.95 0.62
CA LEU A 7 -1.60 23.92 -0.11
C LEU A 7 -0.56 22.96 -0.73
N PHE A 8 -0.81 21.65 -0.61
CA PHE A 8 -0.01 20.51 -1.09
C PHE A 8 1.01 19.80 -0.16
N THR A 9 0.70 19.60 1.13
CA THR A 9 1.44 18.59 1.92
C THR A 9 0.59 17.69 2.83
N VAL A 10 -0.68 17.44 2.49
CA VAL A 10 -1.45 16.35 3.10
C VAL A 10 -2.16 15.63 1.98
N PHE A 11 -1.73 14.41 1.65
CA PHE A 11 -2.51 13.31 1.11
C PHE A 11 -1.57 12.13 0.82
N CYS A 12 -1.23 11.38 1.86
CA CYS A 12 -0.96 9.93 1.82
C CYS A 12 -1.36 9.26 3.15
N THR A 13 -2.30 9.86 3.88
CA THR A 13 -2.89 9.27 5.09
C THR A 13 -4.38 9.45 4.94
N ARG A 14 -5.05 8.40 4.44
CA ARG A 14 -6.50 8.31 4.23
C ARG A 14 -7.13 9.57 3.61
N ALA A 15 -6.99 9.71 2.29
CA ALA A 15 -8.21 10.00 1.55
C ALA A 15 -9.02 8.71 1.68
N GLU A 16 -10.17 8.74 2.34
CA GLU A 16 -11.25 7.89 1.88
C GLU A 16 -11.33 8.15 0.37
N LEU A 17 -10.99 7.15 -0.45
CA LEU A 17 -11.35 7.17 -1.84
C LEU A 17 -12.88 7.23 -1.85
N PHE A 18 -13.37 8.46 -1.98
CA PHE A 18 -14.77 8.76 -2.22
C PHE A 18 -15.16 8.12 -3.55
N ASP A 19 -15.54 6.84 -3.50
CA ASP A 19 -16.64 6.39 -4.34
C ASP A 19 -17.88 7.19 -3.88
N SER A 20 -18.55 7.81 -4.84
CA SER A 20 -19.72 8.66 -4.69
C SER A 20 -20.97 7.88 -4.24
N ARG A 21 -20.82 6.88 -3.37
CA ARG A 21 -21.92 6.08 -2.82
C ARG A 21 -21.83 6.04 -1.30
N LYS A 22 -22.43 7.09 -0.74
CA LYS A 22 -23.08 7.12 0.59
C LYS A 22 -22.12 7.35 1.75
N SER A 23 -21.83 8.63 1.99
CA SER A 23 -21.50 9.08 3.34
C SER A 23 -22.64 8.66 4.28
N ARG A 24 -22.30 7.86 5.28
CA ARG A 24 -23.17 7.66 6.44
C ARG A 24 -22.28 7.76 7.66
N SER A 25 -22.36 8.90 8.32
CA SER A 25 -21.81 9.06 9.66
C SER A 25 -22.37 7.96 10.57
N LYS A 26 -21.49 7.12 11.10
CA LYS A 26 -21.76 6.25 12.25
C LYS A 26 -20.47 6.10 13.05
N SER A 27 -20.27 7.02 13.98
CA SER A 27 -19.13 7.08 14.88
C SER A 27 -19.18 6.09 16.07
N SER A 28 -20.05 5.08 16.03
CA SER A 28 -20.14 4.05 17.09
C SER A 28 -20.32 2.62 16.57
N ALA A 29 -20.22 2.41 15.25
CA ALA A 29 -20.26 1.10 14.59
C ALA A 29 -18.98 0.81 13.78
N SER A 30 -17.98 1.69 13.88
CA SER A 30 -16.75 1.66 13.08
C SER A 30 -15.68 0.71 13.60
N ASP A 31 -15.64 0.49 14.92
CA ASP A 31 -14.52 -0.22 15.55
C ASP A 31 -14.70 -1.74 15.50
N GLU A 32 -15.93 -2.24 15.72
CA GLU A 32 -16.25 -3.67 15.48
C GLU A 32 -16.11 -4.03 14.01
N ASN A 33 -16.52 -3.12 13.11
CA ASN A 33 -16.39 -3.32 11.67
C ASN A 33 -14.92 -3.37 11.22
N PHE A 34 -14.03 -2.59 11.84
CA PHE A 34 -12.60 -2.61 11.49
C PHE A 34 -11.92 -3.93 11.85
N GLU A 35 -12.07 -4.40 13.09
CA GLU A 35 -11.42 -5.65 13.52
C GLU A 35 -12.00 -6.85 12.75
N GLU A 36 -13.29 -6.85 12.42
CA GLU A 36 -13.89 -7.88 11.56
C GLU A 36 -13.33 -7.85 10.14
N GLU A 37 -13.29 -6.69 9.47
CA GLU A 37 -12.72 -6.56 8.12
C GLU A 37 -11.22 -6.90 8.09
N LEU A 38 -10.47 -6.50 9.12
CA LEU A 38 -9.05 -6.82 9.26
C LEU A 38 -8.85 -8.33 9.42
N GLU A 39 -9.65 -8.99 10.25
CA GLU A 39 -9.58 -10.43 10.44
C GLU A 39 -9.97 -11.17 9.15
N GLU A 40 -11.05 -10.76 8.48
CA GLU A 40 -11.47 -11.35 7.20
C GLU A 40 -10.35 -11.26 6.15
N GLY A 41 -9.73 -10.08 6.00
CA GLY A 41 -8.61 -9.89 5.09
C GLY A 41 -7.36 -10.68 5.50
N TYR A 42 -7.05 -10.75 6.79
CA TYR A 42 -5.93 -11.52 7.31
C TYR A 42 -6.10 -13.02 7.02
N GLN A 43 -7.30 -13.57 7.16
CA GLN A 43 -7.54 -14.98 6.87
C GLN A 43 -7.26 -15.35 5.40
N LEU A 44 -7.39 -14.39 4.48
CA LEU A 44 -7.03 -14.55 3.06
C LEU A 44 -5.52 -14.46 2.80
N LEU A 45 -4.74 -13.90 3.73
CA LEU A 45 -3.31 -13.67 3.61
C LEU A 45 -2.46 -14.48 4.62
N LYS A 46 -3.09 -15.24 5.52
CA LYS A 46 -2.43 -15.86 6.70
C LYS A 46 -1.25 -16.78 6.38
N ASP A 47 -1.21 -17.35 5.19
CA ASP A 47 -0.15 -18.25 4.75
C ASP A 47 1.05 -17.49 4.15
N GLU A 48 0.91 -16.17 3.93
CA GLU A 48 1.97 -15.32 3.41
C GLU A 48 2.93 -14.86 4.52
N PRO A 49 4.24 -14.85 4.24
CA PRO A 49 5.22 -14.29 5.15
C PRO A 49 4.90 -12.85 5.53
N ASN A 50 5.00 -12.54 6.82
CA ASN A 50 4.80 -11.22 7.41
C ASN A 50 3.36 -10.67 7.41
N ALA A 51 2.35 -11.49 7.07
CA ALA A 51 0.95 -11.10 7.22
C ALA A 51 0.58 -10.78 8.69
N ASP A 52 1.06 -11.59 9.65
CA ASP A 52 0.83 -11.37 11.08
C ASP A 52 1.51 -10.10 11.61
N ASP A 53 2.75 -9.83 11.20
CA ASP A 53 3.47 -8.60 11.55
C ASP A 53 2.71 -7.36 11.04
N THR A 54 2.26 -7.42 9.78
CA THR A 54 1.48 -6.35 9.13
C THR A 54 0.15 -6.12 9.85
N LYS A 55 -0.58 -7.20 10.19
CA LYS A 55 -1.82 -7.11 10.97
C LYS A 55 -1.61 -6.43 12.32
N LYS A 56 -0.57 -6.82 13.06
CA LYS A 56 -0.26 -6.22 14.38
C LYS A 56 0.00 -4.72 14.28
N LEU A 57 0.70 -4.27 13.24
CA LEU A 57 0.86 -2.84 12.96
C LEU A 57 -0.50 -2.17 12.76
N LEU A 58 -1.35 -2.73 11.91
CA LEU A 58 -2.65 -2.14 11.57
C LEU A 58 -3.58 -2.03 12.79
N GLN A 59 -3.58 -3.05 13.67
CA GLN A 59 -4.27 -2.99 14.96
C GLN A 59 -3.71 -1.89 15.87
N HIS A 60 -2.39 -1.69 15.90
CA HIS A 60 -1.79 -0.61 16.68
C HIS A 60 -2.15 0.76 16.10
N LEU A 61 -2.10 0.92 14.78
CA LEU A 61 -2.48 2.16 14.08
C LEU A 61 -3.95 2.51 14.31
N HIS A 62 -4.84 1.51 14.38
CA HIS A 62 -6.25 1.74 14.71
C HIS A 62 -6.43 2.25 16.15
N LYS A 63 -5.69 1.72 17.12
CA LYS A 63 -5.76 2.17 18.53
C LYS A 63 -5.36 3.63 18.72
N ILE A 64 -4.43 4.13 17.90
CA ILE A 64 -3.98 5.53 17.94
C ILE A 64 -4.79 6.46 17.02
N GLU A 65 -5.66 5.90 16.18
CA GLU A 65 -6.48 6.66 15.22
C GLU A 65 -7.28 7.79 15.88
N PRO A 66 -7.91 7.60 17.07
CA PRO A 66 -8.65 8.67 17.74
C PRO A 66 -7.75 9.85 18.16
N GLU A 67 -6.54 9.57 18.64
CA GLU A 67 -5.57 10.60 19.04
C GLU A 67 -5.11 11.44 17.84
N ILE A 68 -4.88 10.79 16.71
CA ILE A 68 -4.51 11.45 15.46
C ILE A 68 -5.67 12.32 14.95
N LYS A 69 -6.91 11.79 14.94
CA LYS A 69 -8.10 12.55 14.52
C LYS A 69 -8.31 13.81 15.36
N GLN A 70 -8.08 13.72 16.66
CA GLN A 70 -8.14 14.88 17.56
C GLN A 70 -7.07 15.93 17.19
N LYS A 71 -5.82 15.51 16.96
CA LYS A 71 -4.73 16.42 16.56
C LYS A 71 -4.95 17.06 15.17
N LEU A 72 -5.67 16.37 14.27
CA LEU A 72 -5.95 16.83 12.91
C LEU A 72 -7.30 17.54 12.75
N THR A 73 -8.02 17.80 13.84
CA THR A 73 -9.33 18.49 13.77
C THR A 73 -9.15 19.87 13.14
N LEU A 74 -9.92 20.12 12.07
CA LEU A 74 -9.86 21.36 11.31
C LEU A 74 -10.86 22.39 11.88
N SER A 75 -10.73 23.65 11.47
CA SER A 75 -11.81 24.62 11.72
C SER A 75 -12.95 24.38 10.74
N PRO A 76 -14.21 24.68 11.09
CA PRO A 76 -15.35 24.43 10.21
C PRO A 76 -15.18 25.04 8.81
N GLU A 77 -14.57 26.22 8.71
CA GLU A 77 -14.30 26.87 7.42
C GLU A 77 -13.32 26.05 6.56
N ARG A 78 -12.25 25.52 7.17
CA ARG A 78 -11.25 24.72 6.48
C ARG A 78 -11.76 23.34 6.10
N GLU A 79 -12.71 22.80 6.85
CA GLU A 79 -13.39 21.55 6.49
C GLU A 79 -14.21 21.71 5.22
N VAL A 80 -14.95 22.81 5.09
CA VAL A 80 -15.73 23.12 3.89
C VAL A 80 -14.80 23.34 2.68
N GLU A 81 -13.74 24.14 2.86
CA GLU A 81 -12.73 24.35 1.79
C GLU A 81 -12.11 23.04 1.31
N LEU A 82 -11.79 22.13 2.24
CA LEU A 82 -11.23 20.82 1.91
C LEU A 82 -12.24 19.96 1.15
N GLN A 83 -13.51 19.94 1.56
CA GLN A 83 -14.56 19.18 0.89
C GLN A 83 -14.77 19.65 -0.54
N GLU A 84 -14.88 20.96 -0.77
CA GLU A 84 -15.01 21.54 -2.11
C GLU A 84 -13.81 21.20 -3.00
N ALA A 85 -12.59 21.24 -2.44
CA ALA A 85 -11.37 20.87 -3.17
C ALA A 85 -11.36 19.38 -3.58
N ILE A 86 -11.82 18.49 -2.69
CA ILE A 86 -11.93 17.05 -2.98
C ILE A 86 -12.95 16.78 -4.09
N GLU A 87 -14.11 17.44 -4.02
CA GLU A 87 -15.19 17.24 -4.99
C GLU A 87 -14.76 17.67 -6.40
N ASN A 88 -14.16 18.86 -6.52
CA ASN A 88 -13.59 19.36 -7.78
C ASN A 88 -12.52 18.40 -8.34
N TYR A 89 -11.65 17.87 -7.48
CA TYR A 89 -10.64 16.90 -7.90
C TYR A 89 -11.27 15.60 -8.44
N SER A 90 -12.32 15.09 -7.78
CA SER A 90 -12.98 13.84 -8.17
C SER A 90 -13.66 13.92 -9.54
N GLU A 91 -14.20 15.08 -9.92
CA GLU A 91 -14.86 15.27 -11.21
C GLU A 91 -13.89 15.20 -12.38
N THR A 92 -12.64 15.60 -12.18
CA THR A 92 -11.60 15.60 -13.22
C THR A 92 -11.02 14.22 -13.55
N ARG A 93 -11.24 13.19 -12.71
CA ARG A 93 -10.63 11.83 -12.87
C ARG A 93 -11.52 10.81 -13.61
N LYS A 94 -12.66 11.22 -14.18
CA LYS A 94 -13.68 10.30 -14.75
C LYS A 94 -13.31 9.60 -16.08
N ASP A 95 -12.06 9.65 -16.53
CA ASP A 95 -11.67 8.97 -17.76
C ASP A 95 -11.22 7.51 -17.49
N ASN A 96 -11.76 6.59 -18.31
CA ASN A 96 -11.61 5.13 -18.32
C ASN A 96 -10.24 4.60 -17.84
N ILE A 97 -10.10 4.36 -16.54
CA ILE A 97 -8.92 3.73 -15.93
C ILE A 97 -9.36 2.35 -15.42
N ALA A 98 -8.56 1.31 -15.69
CA ALA A 98 -8.71 0.02 -15.04
C ALA A 98 -8.75 0.22 -13.51
N ASP A 99 -9.59 -0.54 -12.79
CA ASP A 99 -9.75 -0.42 -11.33
C ASP A 99 -8.39 -0.20 -10.64
N ALA A 100 -8.30 0.84 -9.82
CA ALA A 100 -7.08 1.11 -9.06
C ALA A 100 -6.76 -0.08 -8.13
N ILE A 101 -5.49 -0.30 -7.80
CA ILE A 101 -5.08 -1.39 -6.89
C ILE A 101 -5.91 -1.40 -5.60
N GLU A 102 -6.14 -0.22 -5.03
CA GLU A 102 -6.96 -0.04 -3.83
C GLU A 102 -8.39 -0.55 -4.01
N GLU A 103 -9.02 -0.24 -5.15
CA GLU A 103 -10.37 -0.72 -5.48
C GLU A 103 -10.40 -2.24 -5.67
N ILE A 104 -9.39 -2.81 -6.33
CA ILE A 104 -9.27 -4.27 -6.50
C ILE A 104 -9.13 -4.95 -5.13
N ASN A 105 -8.29 -4.42 -4.26
CA ASN A 105 -8.01 -4.99 -2.95
C ASN A 105 -9.18 -4.79 -1.97
N GLU A 106 -9.92 -3.71 -2.09
CA GLU A 106 -11.16 -3.45 -1.33
C GLU A 106 -12.27 -4.42 -1.77
N LYS A 107 -12.52 -4.56 -3.07
CA LYS A 107 -13.46 -5.55 -3.62
C LYS A 107 -13.09 -6.98 -3.22
N SER A 108 -11.79 -7.24 -3.08
CA SER A 108 -11.25 -8.55 -2.65
C SER A 108 -11.16 -8.71 -1.13
N LYS A 109 -11.56 -7.70 -0.36
CA LYS A 109 -11.57 -7.67 1.10
C LYS A 109 -10.21 -7.88 1.80
N ILE A 110 -9.12 -7.56 1.12
CA ILE A 110 -7.77 -7.65 1.71
C ILE A 110 -7.18 -6.28 2.04
N ASN A 111 -7.78 -5.19 1.54
CA ASN A 111 -7.28 -3.81 1.72
C ASN A 111 -6.97 -3.49 3.19
N ARG A 112 -7.84 -3.91 4.11
CA ARG A 112 -7.67 -3.68 5.56
C ARG A 112 -6.55 -4.47 6.20
N ALA A 113 -6.07 -5.55 5.57
CA ALA A 113 -5.01 -6.41 6.08
C ALA A 113 -3.64 -6.13 5.45
N LEU A 114 -3.55 -5.13 4.57
CA LEU A 114 -2.33 -4.68 3.91
C LEU A 114 -1.99 -3.27 4.35
N PHE A 115 -0.70 -2.99 4.53
CA PHE A 115 -0.26 -1.62 4.79
C PHE A 115 -0.43 -0.76 3.53
N GLN A 116 -1.07 0.40 3.67
CA GLN A 116 -1.48 1.27 2.56
C GLN A 116 -2.27 0.54 1.45
N GLY A 117 -2.89 -0.58 1.78
CA GLY A 117 -3.76 -1.34 0.89
C GLY A 117 -3.08 -2.33 -0.04
N ASP A 118 -1.76 -2.32 -0.19
CA ASP A 118 -1.03 -3.19 -1.14
C ASP A 118 0.34 -3.71 -0.65
N MET A 119 0.73 -3.42 0.60
CA MET A 119 2.04 -3.84 1.13
C MET A 119 1.96 -4.84 2.28
N LEU A 120 2.80 -5.86 2.20
CA LEU A 120 3.20 -6.69 3.35
C LEU A 120 4.52 -6.16 3.91
N LEU A 121 4.56 -5.92 5.22
CA LEU A 121 5.71 -5.35 5.90
C LEU A 121 6.41 -6.39 6.77
N THR A 122 7.73 -6.46 6.63
CA THR A 122 8.58 -7.20 7.56
C THR A 122 8.46 -6.64 8.98
N ARG A 123 8.81 -7.44 9.98
CA ARG A 123 8.79 -7.00 11.38
C ARG A 123 9.65 -5.76 11.61
N GLU A 124 10.82 -5.69 10.97
CA GLU A 124 11.70 -4.52 11.06
C GLU A 124 11.07 -3.27 10.45
N GLN A 125 10.32 -3.40 9.35
CA GLN A 125 9.56 -2.29 8.75
C GLN A 125 8.42 -1.83 9.65
N VAL A 126 7.74 -2.76 10.30
CA VAL A 126 6.69 -2.47 11.28
C VAL A 126 7.27 -1.66 12.46
N GLU A 127 8.41 -2.09 13.00
CA GLU A 127 9.10 -1.40 14.10
C GLU A 127 9.45 0.05 13.70
N GLU A 128 10.01 0.26 12.50
CA GLU A 128 10.36 1.60 11.99
C GLU A 128 9.14 2.50 11.84
N VAL A 129 8.02 1.99 11.31
CA VAL A 129 6.77 2.76 11.20
C VAL A 129 6.24 3.15 12.58
N LEU A 130 6.31 2.25 13.56
CA LEU A 130 5.87 2.53 14.93
C LEU A 130 6.77 3.56 15.64
N GLU A 131 8.08 3.53 15.39
CA GLU A 131 9.02 4.54 15.88
C GLU A 131 8.73 5.92 15.27
N ASP A 132 8.57 5.99 13.94
CA ASP A 132 8.25 7.23 13.24
C ASP A 132 6.93 7.87 13.72
N VAL A 133 5.93 7.04 14.03
CA VAL A 133 4.65 7.51 14.61
C VAL A 133 4.87 8.16 15.97
N LYS A 134 5.71 7.57 16.84
CA LYS A 134 6.02 8.11 18.17
C LYS A 134 6.87 9.38 18.10
N GLU A 135 7.79 9.47 17.15
CA GLU A 135 8.70 10.62 16.98
C GLU A 135 8.05 11.84 16.28
N SER A 136 6.82 11.69 15.78
CA SER A 136 6.13 12.69 14.95
C SER A 136 5.85 14.05 15.60
N GLU A 137 6.19 14.25 16.87
CA GLU A 137 6.00 15.53 17.57
C GLU A 137 7.01 16.63 17.18
N ALA A 138 8.09 16.37 16.42
CA ALA A 138 9.10 17.42 16.17
C ALA A 138 9.87 17.43 14.83
N LYS A 139 9.77 16.42 13.95
CA LYS A 139 10.60 16.38 12.73
C LYS A 139 9.86 15.84 11.50
N HIS A 140 9.49 16.74 10.59
CA HIS A 140 9.09 16.36 9.25
C HIS A 140 10.28 15.77 8.50
N ARG A 141 10.40 14.45 8.47
CA ARG A 141 11.32 13.75 7.56
C ARG A 141 10.83 13.96 6.13
N LYS A 142 11.73 14.40 5.23
CA LYS A 142 11.42 14.51 3.81
C LYS A 142 11.13 13.10 3.27
N ARG A 143 10.09 12.97 2.43
CA ARG A 143 9.82 11.73 1.71
C ARG A 143 11.07 11.32 0.92
N GLN A 144 11.59 10.15 1.22
CA GLN A 144 12.77 9.56 0.57
C GLN A 144 12.45 8.12 0.20
N ALA A 145 13.15 7.58 -0.80
CA ALA A 145 13.06 6.16 -1.12
C ALA A 145 13.42 5.34 0.13
N TYR A 146 12.69 4.27 0.44
CA TYR A 146 12.89 3.49 1.66
C TYR A 146 14.37 3.10 1.87
N ARG A 147 14.89 3.39 3.06
CA ARG A 147 16.26 3.07 3.50
C ARG A 147 16.23 2.65 4.96
N ASP A 148 16.28 1.35 5.19
CA ASP A 148 16.37 0.80 6.54
C ASP A 148 17.78 0.79 7.09
N LYS A 149 17.89 0.36 8.36
CA LYS A 149 19.15 0.10 9.06
C LYS A 149 20.07 -0.90 8.37
N TRP A 150 19.55 -1.72 7.44
CA TRP A 150 20.30 -2.75 6.72
C TRP A 150 20.72 -2.30 5.32
N TYR A 151 20.37 -1.09 4.90
CA TYR A 151 20.73 -0.53 3.61
C TYR A 151 22.26 -0.60 3.37
N PRO A 152 22.72 -0.99 2.16
CA PRO A 152 21.95 -1.31 0.95
C PRO A 152 21.55 -2.80 0.83
N LYS A 153 21.68 -3.61 1.88
CA LYS A 153 21.48 -5.07 1.79
C LYS A 153 20.04 -5.44 1.43
N THR A 154 19.06 -4.60 1.73
CA THR A 154 17.65 -4.79 1.37
C THR A 154 17.30 -4.29 -0.04
N LEU A 155 18.29 -3.90 -0.84
CA LEU A 155 18.14 -3.65 -2.27
C LEU A 155 18.40 -4.92 -3.11
N TRP A 156 17.79 -4.93 -4.29
CA TRP A 156 18.10 -5.85 -5.38
C TRP A 156 19.39 -5.44 -6.10
N SER A 157 20.53 -5.58 -5.41
CA SER A 157 21.82 -5.01 -5.86
C SER A 157 22.35 -5.63 -7.16
N ASP A 158 22.09 -6.91 -7.40
CA ASP A 158 22.54 -7.64 -8.60
C ASP A 158 21.45 -7.73 -9.69
N GLY A 159 20.38 -6.96 -9.54
CA GLY A 159 19.14 -7.09 -10.31
C GLY A 159 18.09 -7.94 -9.59
N VAL A 160 16.91 -8.02 -10.19
CA VAL A 160 15.73 -8.70 -9.66
C VAL A 160 15.60 -10.06 -10.34
N TYR A 161 15.86 -11.12 -9.59
CA TYR A 161 15.51 -12.46 -10.03
C TYR A 161 14.02 -12.71 -9.79
N TYR A 162 13.37 -13.39 -10.73
CA TYR A 162 11.97 -13.76 -10.59
C TYR A 162 11.67 -15.15 -11.12
N ALA A 163 10.56 -15.73 -10.68
CA ALA A 163 9.99 -16.95 -11.24
C ALA A 163 8.47 -16.88 -11.20
N PHE A 164 7.82 -17.68 -12.04
CA PHE A 164 6.36 -17.83 -12.00
C PHE A 164 5.97 -19.08 -11.24
N HIS A 165 5.01 -18.95 -10.35
CA HIS A 165 4.37 -20.09 -9.73
C HIS A 165 3.46 -20.83 -10.72
N SER A 166 3.08 -22.07 -10.41
CA SER A 166 2.21 -22.87 -11.28
C SER A 166 0.81 -22.27 -11.43
N ASN A 167 0.32 -21.54 -10.43
CA ASN A 167 -1.00 -20.89 -10.44
C ASN A 167 -1.04 -19.56 -11.21
N THR A 168 0.10 -19.00 -11.64
CA THR A 168 0.13 -17.70 -12.32
C THR A 168 -0.53 -17.77 -13.70
N THR A 169 -1.47 -16.87 -13.97
CA THR A 169 -2.17 -16.80 -15.27
C THR A 169 -1.24 -16.34 -16.40
N ASP A 170 -1.54 -16.73 -17.63
CA ASP A 170 -0.78 -16.22 -18.78
C ASP A 170 -0.95 -14.71 -18.97
N ALA A 171 -2.07 -14.13 -18.53
CA ALA A 171 -2.25 -12.69 -18.49
C ALA A 171 -1.26 -12.02 -17.53
N ALA A 172 -1.17 -12.48 -16.29
CA ALA A 172 -0.22 -11.99 -15.29
C ALA A 172 1.23 -12.18 -15.74
N LYS A 173 1.58 -13.34 -16.33
CA LYS A 173 2.92 -13.57 -16.91
C LYS A 173 3.27 -12.56 -18.00
N ARG A 174 2.34 -12.28 -18.92
CA ARG A 174 2.54 -11.29 -19.99
C ARG A 174 2.71 -9.88 -19.44
N VAL A 175 1.84 -9.48 -18.51
CA VAL A 175 1.84 -8.15 -17.87
C VAL A 175 3.13 -7.93 -17.08
N PHE A 176 3.52 -8.89 -16.23
CA PHE A 176 4.77 -8.83 -15.48
C PHE A 176 5.98 -8.67 -16.42
N ARG A 177 6.07 -9.49 -17.48
CA ARG A 177 7.19 -9.39 -18.44
C ARG A 177 7.21 -8.03 -19.15
N LYS A 178 6.06 -7.49 -19.56
CA LYS A 178 5.97 -6.14 -20.15
C LYS A 178 6.45 -5.07 -19.17
N ALA A 179 5.99 -5.11 -17.93
CA ALA A 179 6.42 -4.18 -16.88
C ALA A 179 7.93 -4.30 -16.61
N ALA A 180 8.46 -5.51 -16.47
CA ALA A 180 9.89 -5.76 -16.26
C ALA A 180 10.75 -5.24 -17.43
N LEU A 181 10.27 -5.36 -18.68
CA LEU A 181 10.95 -4.78 -19.85
C LEU A 181 10.92 -3.25 -19.83
N LEU A 182 9.80 -2.64 -19.43
CA LEU A 182 9.68 -1.18 -19.30
C LEU A 182 10.62 -0.62 -18.22
N TRP A 183 10.70 -1.29 -17.06
CA TRP A 183 11.66 -0.91 -16.01
C TRP A 183 13.11 -1.02 -16.50
N GLN A 184 13.44 -2.08 -17.25
CA GLN A 184 14.78 -2.27 -17.82
C GLN A 184 15.15 -1.24 -18.89
N SER A 185 14.17 -0.71 -19.63
CA SER A 185 14.45 0.30 -20.66
C SER A 185 14.66 1.71 -20.08
N LEU A 186 14.11 1.97 -18.90
CA LEU A 186 14.14 3.29 -18.25
C LEU A 186 15.11 3.38 -17.08
N THR A 187 15.63 2.25 -16.58
CA THR A 187 16.50 2.19 -15.40
C THR A 187 17.67 1.22 -15.61
N CYS A 188 18.63 1.21 -14.68
CA CYS A 188 19.69 0.22 -14.67
C CYS A 188 19.29 -1.12 -14.01
N ILE A 189 18.05 -1.26 -13.55
CA ILE A 189 17.55 -2.49 -12.90
C ILE A 189 17.38 -3.57 -13.97
N LYS A 190 17.98 -4.74 -13.75
CA LYS A 190 17.84 -5.91 -14.62
C LYS A 190 16.87 -6.91 -14.02
N PHE A 191 16.05 -7.54 -14.85
CA PHE A 191 15.15 -8.61 -14.43
C PHE A 191 15.58 -9.92 -15.09
N THR A 192 15.70 -11.00 -14.31
CA THR A 192 16.15 -12.31 -14.81
C THR A 192 15.23 -13.41 -14.30
N GLU A 193 14.67 -14.20 -15.21
CA GLU A 193 13.85 -15.36 -14.85
C GLU A 193 14.77 -16.50 -14.40
N ASP A 194 14.77 -16.81 -13.10
CA ASP A 194 15.56 -17.89 -12.52
C ASP A 194 14.82 -18.53 -11.34
N ARG A 195 14.38 -19.78 -11.52
CA ARG A 195 13.69 -20.55 -10.48
C ARG A 195 14.62 -21.01 -9.35
N ASN A 196 15.92 -21.13 -9.62
CA ASN A 196 16.93 -21.63 -8.69
C ASN A 196 17.63 -20.51 -7.91
N ALA A 197 17.42 -19.25 -8.28
CA ALA A 197 17.93 -18.12 -7.53
C ALA A 197 17.48 -18.17 -6.06
N SER A 198 18.45 -17.96 -5.15
CA SER A 198 18.20 -18.00 -3.70
C SER A 198 17.32 -16.86 -3.25
N ASN A 199 17.55 -15.65 -3.79
CA ASN A 199 16.72 -14.48 -3.57
C ASN A 199 15.94 -14.20 -4.86
N LYS A 200 14.61 -14.27 -4.84
CA LYS A 200 13.78 -14.03 -6.02
C LYS A 200 12.36 -13.62 -5.67
N ILE A 201 11.71 -12.93 -6.60
CA ILE A 201 10.26 -12.72 -6.58
C ILE A 201 9.57 -13.94 -7.18
N LEU A 202 8.70 -14.58 -6.43
CA LEU A 202 7.77 -15.57 -6.96
C LEU A 202 6.46 -14.86 -7.30
N VAL A 203 6.20 -14.69 -8.59
CA VAL A 203 4.94 -14.11 -9.07
C VAL A 203 3.85 -15.16 -8.92
N ILE A 204 2.82 -14.85 -8.15
CA ILE A 204 1.73 -15.75 -7.78
C ILE A 204 0.39 -15.12 -8.16
N LYS A 205 -0.64 -15.97 -8.28
CA LYS A 205 -2.02 -15.51 -8.45
C LYS A 205 -2.80 -15.79 -7.16
N GLU A 206 -2.65 -14.89 -6.19
CA GLU A 206 -3.43 -14.91 -4.96
C GLU A 206 -4.55 -13.86 -4.99
N THR A 207 -5.25 -13.69 -3.87
CA THR A 207 -6.27 -12.65 -3.72
C THR A 207 -5.61 -11.26 -3.75
N GLY A 208 -6.14 -10.39 -4.61
CA GLY A 208 -5.71 -9.00 -4.80
C GLY A 208 -4.27 -8.79 -5.30
N CYS A 209 -3.82 -7.53 -5.26
CA CYS A 209 -2.53 -7.06 -5.74
C CYS A 209 -1.69 -6.59 -4.56
N TRP A 210 -0.55 -7.24 -4.29
CA TRP A 210 0.30 -6.84 -3.17
C TRP A 210 1.73 -7.33 -3.33
N SER A 211 2.66 -6.69 -2.61
CA SER A 211 4.06 -7.09 -2.53
C SER A 211 4.71 -6.70 -1.20
N HIS A 212 5.91 -7.23 -0.95
CA HIS A 212 6.81 -6.68 0.07
C HIS A 212 7.56 -5.47 -0.47
N VAL A 213 8.03 -4.60 0.43
CA VAL A 213 8.88 -3.46 0.08
C VAL A 213 10.36 -3.86 0.10
N GLY A 214 11.02 -3.77 -1.05
CA GLY A 214 12.44 -4.11 -1.19
C GLY A 214 12.71 -5.62 -1.26
N ARG A 215 13.94 -6.02 -0.97
CA ARG A 215 14.38 -7.42 -0.90
C ARG A 215 14.32 -7.92 0.54
N THR A 216 13.39 -8.80 0.85
CA THR A 216 13.21 -9.37 2.21
C THR A 216 14.14 -10.57 2.47
N GLY A 217 14.69 -11.15 1.40
CA GLY A 217 15.56 -12.31 1.44
C GLY A 217 14.83 -13.61 1.14
N GLY A 218 15.52 -14.56 0.51
CA GLY A 218 14.89 -15.80 0.06
C GLY A 218 13.89 -15.57 -1.09
N THR A 219 12.93 -16.47 -1.21
CA THR A 219 11.84 -16.33 -2.18
C THR A 219 10.72 -15.51 -1.53
N GLN A 220 10.31 -14.39 -2.16
CA GLN A 220 9.21 -13.52 -1.68
C GLN A 220 8.09 -13.46 -2.72
N GLY A 221 6.83 -13.43 -2.25
CA GLY A 221 5.65 -13.38 -3.11
C GLY A 221 5.41 -12.01 -3.74
N LEU A 222 4.87 -12.01 -4.96
CA LEU A 222 4.22 -10.86 -5.57
C LEU A 222 2.88 -11.34 -6.14
N SER A 223 1.77 -10.90 -5.55
CA SER A 223 0.46 -11.28 -6.05
C SER A 223 0.04 -10.39 -7.21
N LEU A 224 -0.17 -11.03 -8.35
CA LEU A 224 -0.93 -10.49 -9.48
C LEU A 224 -2.22 -11.28 -9.60
N GLY A 225 -3.13 -11.02 -8.64
CA GLY A 225 -4.47 -11.59 -8.57
C GLY A 225 -5.40 -11.09 -9.67
N LYS A 226 -6.67 -11.48 -9.55
CA LYS A 226 -7.72 -11.07 -10.50
C LYS A 226 -7.87 -9.54 -10.50
N GLY A 227 -7.68 -8.92 -11.66
CA GLY A 227 -7.77 -7.46 -11.84
C GLY A 227 -6.41 -6.76 -11.84
N CYS A 228 -5.36 -7.42 -11.34
CA CYS A 228 -4.00 -6.89 -11.32
C CYS A 228 -3.28 -7.04 -12.67
N GLU A 229 -3.89 -7.73 -13.63
CA GLU A 229 -3.26 -8.09 -14.92
C GLU A 229 -3.38 -6.97 -15.97
N THR A 230 -3.04 -5.74 -15.61
CA THR A 230 -3.10 -4.54 -16.47
C THR A 230 -1.76 -3.77 -16.47
N VAL A 231 -1.45 -3.05 -17.56
CA VAL A 231 -0.28 -2.15 -17.73
C VAL A 231 -0.75 -0.86 -18.39
#